data_AF-A0A936Q1K3-F1
#
_entry.id   AF-A0A936Q1K3-F1
#
_cell.length_a   1.000
_cell.length_b   1.000
_cell.length_c   1.000
_cell.angle_alpha   90.00
_cell.angle_beta   90.00
_cell.angle_gamma   90.00
#
_symmetry.space_group_name_H-M   'P 1'
#
loop_
_entity.id
_entity.type
_entity.pdbx_description
1 polymer ?
#
loop_
_entity_poly.entity_id
_entity_poly.type
_entity_poly.pdbx_seq_one_letter_code
_entity_poly.pdbx_strand_id
1 'polypeptide(L)'
;MSAFREVPASARYGQLGSYWGNLVMPVGAMKVLDRFSFDDEPGLVNVVGRVLENPRDMKTKLYYYERVDRLDVSGGPASDNVQG
;
A
#
# COMPACT_ATOMS: atom_id res chain seq x y z
N MET A 1 -2.71 2.66 15.51
CA MET A 1 -1.94 1.88 14.52
C MET A 1 -2.60 2.07 13.16
N SER A 2 -1.85 2.43 12.11
CA SER A 2 -2.38 2.40 10.74
C SER A 2 -2.48 0.94 10.29
N ALA A 3 -3.67 0.50 9.90
CA ALA A 3 -3.89 -0.86 9.43
C ALA A 3 -3.16 -1.07 8.10
N PHE A 4 -2.49 -2.21 7.96
CA PHE A 4 -1.96 -2.66 6.68
C PHE A 4 -3.14 -3.10 5.80
N ARG A 5 -3.15 -2.70 4.52
CA ARG A 5 -4.25 -3.05 3.61
C ARG A 5 -3.76 -3.57 2.26
N GLU A 6 -4.56 -4.44 1.67
CA GLU A 6 -4.41 -4.83 0.28
C GLU A 6 -5.23 -3.90 -0.63
N VAL A 7 -4.70 -3.59 -1.80
CA VAL A 7 -5.27 -2.63 -2.75
C VAL A 7 -5.20 -3.25 -4.15
N PRO A 8 -6.24 -3.09 -4.98
CA PRO A 8 -6.19 -3.61 -6.34
C PRO A 8 -5.11 -2.88 -7.16
N ALA A 9 -4.37 -3.62 -7.97
CA ALA A 9 -3.39 -3.10 -8.92
C ALA A 9 -3.96 -2.02 -9.86
N SER A 10 -5.26 -2.11 -10.16
CA SER A 10 -6.00 -1.15 -10.99
C SER A 10 -6.14 0.24 -10.37
N ALA A 11 -5.92 0.38 -9.05
CA ALA A 11 -5.91 1.67 -8.38
C ALA A 11 -4.63 2.47 -8.66
N ARG A 12 -3.58 1.84 -9.23
CA ARG A 12 -2.38 2.54 -9.65
C ARG A 12 -2.73 3.60 -10.70
N TYR A 13 -2.11 4.76 -10.56
CA TYR A 13 -2.30 5.88 -11.46
C TYR A 13 -0.95 6.42 -11.93
N GLY A 14 -0.71 6.27 -13.24
CA GLY A 14 0.55 6.66 -13.88
C GLY A 14 1.42 5.45 -14.20
N GLN A 15 2.74 5.62 -14.07
CA GLN A 15 3.73 4.64 -14.54
C GLN A 15 3.87 3.46 -13.57
N LEU A 16 3.73 2.26 -14.12
CA LEU A 16 3.92 0.98 -13.43
C LEU A 16 5.42 0.65 -13.30
N GLY A 17 5.82 -0.02 -12.22
CA GLY A 17 7.20 -0.50 -12.00
C GLY A 17 8.18 0.50 -11.38
N SER A 18 7.71 1.70 -11.03
CA SER A 18 8.52 2.71 -10.33
C SER A 18 8.56 2.46 -8.82
N TYR A 19 9.65 2.87 -8.17
CA TYR A 19 9.79 2.83 -6.70
C TYR A 19 8.76 3.70 -5.98
N TRP A 20 8.20 4.69 -6.67
CA TRP A 20 7.16 5.59 -6.17
C TRP A 20 6.06 5.71 -7.20
N GLY A 21 4.86 6.08 -6.74
CA GLY A 21 3.70 6.20 -7.63
C GLY A 21 2.54 6.94 -6.99
N ASN A 22 1.42 6.97 -7.70
CA ASN A 22 0.16 7.47 -7.18
C ASN A 22 -0.90 6.37 -7.24
N LEU A 23 -1.82 6.40 -6.30
CA LEU A 23 -3.04 5.60 -6.32
C LEU A 23 -4.27 6.51 -6.33
N VAL A 24 -5.30 6.14 -7.11
CA VAL A 24 -6.60 6.81 -7.10
C VAL A 24 -7.54 6.00 -6.22
N MET A 25 -8.00 6.59 -5.12
CA MET A 25 -8.93 5.96 -4.19
C MET A 25 -9.99 6.95 -3.71
N PRO A 26 -11.14 6.49 -3.18
CA PRO A 26 -12.15 7.37 -2.61
C PRO A 26 -11.56 8.30 -1.53
N VAL A 27 -12.16 9.48 -1.36
CA VAL A 27 -11.80 10.40 -0.28
C VAL A 27 -11.88 9.69 1.07
N GLY A 28 -10.85 9.84 1.90
CA GLY A 28 -10.78 9.24 3.24
C GLY A 28 -10.43 7.74 3.25
N ALA A 29 -10.17 7.13 2.09
CA ALA A 29 -9.79 5.72 2.02
C ALA A 29 -8.41 5.43 2.65
N MET A 30 -7.52 6.42 2.68
CA MET A 30 -6.18 6.32 3.28
C MET A 30 -5.76 7.67 3.88
N LYS A 31 -4.68 7.65 4.65
CA LYS A 31 -3.97 8.84 5.16
C LYS A 31 -2.46 8.66 5.02
N VAL A 32 -1.73 9.75 5.25
CA VAL A 32 -0.26 9.71 5.32
C VAL A 32 0.19 8.69 6.37
N LEU A 33 1.24 7.95 6.06
CA LEU A 33 1.81 6.81 6.79
C LEU A 33 0.99 5.51 6.76
N ASP A 34 -0.16 5.47 6.09
CA ASP A 34 -0.83 4.19 5.85
C ASP A 34 0.05 3.29 4.98
N ARG A 35 0.00 1.99 5.29
CA ARG A 35 0.80 0.95 4.64
C ARG A 35 -0.09 0.05 3.82
N PHE A 36 0.36 -0.33 2.64
CA PHE A 36 -0.42 -1.21 1.78
C PHE A 36 0.45 -2.05 0.83
N SER A 37 -0.12 -3.12 0.31
CA SER A 37 0.42 -3.86 -0.84
C SER A 37 -0.57 -3.84 -2.00
N PHE A 38 -0.05 -4.00 -3.21
CA PHE A 38 -0.89 -4.32 -4.35
C PHE A 38 -1.14 -5.83 -4.41
N ASP A 39 -2.33 -6.22 -4.88
CA ASP A 39 -2.74 -7.62 -5.02
C ASP A 39 -1.87 -8.42 -6.02
N ASP A 40 -1.28 -7.76 -7.02
CA ASP A 40 -0.34 -8.35 -7.97
C ASP A 40 1.13 -8.32 -7.51
N GLU A 41 1.43 -7.68 -6.38
CA GLU A 41 2.75 -7.61 -5.75
C GLU A 41 2.66 -7.96 -4.24
N PRO A 42 2.13 -9.14 -3.87
CA PRO A 42 1.95 -9.50 -2.47
C PRO A 42 3.30 -9.54 -1.74
N GLY A 43 3.35 -8.93 -0.56
CA GLY A 43 4.55 -8.81 0.26
C GLY A 43 5.41 -7.57 -0.01
N LEU A 44 5.18 -6.84 -1.11
CA LEU A 44 5.79 -5.52 -1.29
C LEU A 44 4.98 -4.46 -0.54
N VAL A 45 5.63 -3.79 0.41
CA VAL A 45 4.98 -2.73 1.20
C VAL A 45 5.23 -1.38 0.57
N ASN A 46 4.17 -0.60 0.48
CA ASN A 46 4.17 0.79 0.08
C ASN A 46 3.65 1.63 1.24
N VAL A 47 4.16 2.86 1.36
CA VAL A 47 3.75 3.81 2.39
C VAL A 47 3.25 5.09 1.73
N VAL A 48 2.07 5.55 2.14
CA VAL A 48 1.53 6.82 1.67
C VAL A 48 2.34 7.97 2.25
N GLY A 49 3.05 8.72 1.40
CA GLY A 49 3.81 9.90 1.79
C GLY A 49 2.98 11.17 1.74
N ARG A 50 2.05 11.28 0.79
CA ARG A 50 1.24 12.50 0.57
C ARG A 50 -0.16 12.17 0.03
N VAL A 51 -1.13 13.03 0.34
CA VAL A 51 -2.49 12.99 -0.20
C VAL A 51 -2.75 14.26 -0.97
N LEU A 52 -3.15 14.12 -2.24
CA LEU A 52 -3.36 15.21 -3.18
C LEU A 52 -4.80 15.17 -3.70
N GLU A 53 -5.31 16.33 -4.11
CA GLU A 53 -6.61 16.39 -4.76
C GLU A 53 -6.55 15.71 -6.12
N ASN A 54 -7.62 14.98 -6.48
CA ASN A 54 -7.77 14.51 -7.84
C ASN A 54 -8.43 15.64 -8.66
N PRO A 55 -7.73 16.25 -9.64
CA PRO A 55 -8.28 17.36 -10.41
C PRO A 55 -9.42 16.94 -11.35
N ARG A 56 -9.61 15.63 -11.59
CA ARG A 56 -10.62 15.10 -12.50
C ARG A 56 -11.88 14.62 -11.81
N ASP A 57 -11.83 14.35 -10.50
CA ASP A 57 -12.94 13.79 -9.74
C ASP A 57 -12.83 14.12 -8.25
N MET A 58 -13.78 14.91 -7.75
CA MET A 58 -13.81 15.34 -6.35
C MET A 58 -14.16 14.22 -5.36
N LYS A 59 -14.66 13.07 -5.83
CA LYS A 59 -14.97 11.91 -4.98
C LYS A 59 -13.75 11.04 -4.69
N THR A 60 -12.64 11.29 -5.39
CA THR A 60 -11.38 10.56 -5.22
C THR A 60 -10.23 11.48 -4.85
N LYS A 61 -9.15 10.89 -4.33
CA LYS A 61 -7.87 11.56 -4.06
C LYS A 61 -6.74 10.77 -4.71
N LEU A 62 -5.63 11.46 -4.96
CA LEU A 62 -4.38 10.86 -5.39
C LEU A 62 -3.50 10.67 -4.16
N TYR A 63 -3.15 9.43 -3.83
CA TYR A 63 -2.25 9.15 -2.72
C TYR A 63 -0.88 8.77 -3.26
N TYR A 64 0.08 9.66 -3.06
CA TYR A 64 1.46 9.43 -3.45
C TYR A 64 2.09 8.48 -2.45
N TYR A 65 2.76 7.45 -2.96
CA TYR A 65 3.38 6.42 -2.15
C TYR A 65 4.81 6.14 -2.59
N GLU A 66 5.57 5.58 -1.65
CA GLU A 66 6.91 5.06 -1.87
C GLU A 66 6.94 3.59 -1.46
N ARG A 67 7.59 2.75 -2.27
CA ARG A 67 7.90 1.36 -1.94
C ARG A 67 8.91 1.35 -0.80
N VAL A 68 8.79 0.40 0.11
CA VAL A 68 9.72 0.19 1.21
C VAL A 68 10.23 -1.24 1.11
N ASP A 69 11.52 -1.40 0.82
CA ASP A 69 12.09 -2.68 0.37
C ASP A 69 12.04 -3.82 1.40
N ARG A 70 11.75 -3.54 2.68
CA ARG A 70 11.50 -4.59 3.69
C ARG A 70 10.55 -4.10 4.78
N LEU A 71 9.36 -4.71 4.87
CA LEU A 71 8.91 -5.11 6.19
C LEU A 71 9.50 -6.50 6.40
N ASP A 72 10.32 -6.67 7.43
CA ASP A 72 10.53 -8.00 7.99
C ASP A 72 9.16 -8.52 8.43
N VAL A 73 8.51 -9.30 7.56
CA VAL A 73 7.38 -10.14 7.94
C VAL A 73 7.94 -11.42 8.59
N SER A 74 8.88 -11.28 9.53
CA SER A 74 9.21 -12.32 10.50
C SER A 74 8.18 -12.24 11.62
N GLY A 75 6.95 -12.60 11.27
CA GLY A 75 5.81 -12.65 12.17
C GLY A 75 4.77 -13.71 11.79
N GLY A 76 5.13 -14.67 10.93
CA GLY A 76 4.41 -15.94 10.85
C GLY A 76 4.76 -16.76 12.10
N PRO A 77 3.80 -17.44 12.74
CA PRO A 77 4.06 -18.15 13.98
C PRO A 77 5.20 -19.14 13.75
N ALA A 78 6.19 -19.11 14.65
CA ALA A 78 7.12 -20.22 14.78
C ALA A 78 6.26 -21.48 14.93
N SER A 79 6.31 -22.36 13.93
CA SER A 79 5.82 -23.72 14.08
C SER A 79 6.70 -24.39 15.13
N ASP A 80 6.32 -24.24 16.40
CA ASP A 80 6.68 -25.16 17.47
C ASP A 80 6.07 -26.53 17.10
N ASN A 81 6.77 -27.27 16.24
CA ASN A 81 6.62 -28.71 16.19
C ASN A 81 7.78 -29.32 16.97
N VAL A 82 7.68 -29.18 18.29
CA VAL A 82 8.30 -30.10 19.24
C VAL A 82 7.46 -31.38 19.27
N GLN A 83 8.18 -32.51 19.29
CA GLN A 83 7.76 -33.88 19.62
C GLN A 83 7.20 -34.79 18.53
N GLY A 84 8.11 -35.68 18.09
CA GLY A 84 7.89 -37.08 17.75
C GLY A 84 9.19 -37.83 17.95
#